data_AF-A0A1Y4J7H6-F1
#
_entry.id   AF-A0A1Y4J7H6-F1
#
_cell.length_a   1.000
_cell.length_b   1.000
_cell.length_c   1.000
_cell.angle_alpha   90.00
_cell.angle_beta   90.00
_cell.angle_gamma   90.00
#
_symmetry.space_group_name_H-M   'P 1'
#
loop_
_entity.id
_entity.type
_entity.pdbx_description
1 polymer ?
#
loop_
_entity_poly.entity_id
_entity_poly.type
_entity_poly.pdbx_seq_one_letter_code
_entity_poly.pdbx_strand_id
1 'polypeptide(L)'
;MKEISRRRFLRTSALAGAAAVLAGTASLGANAASPAPQPAADENCLGQLGTAIASLGNGSPVLPTVVGLSRGYVMGYTYNGIHTFKGIPYGMHQRFRYAAPVESYGTAEQPTNALTNGSVSPQSNTQTNYYNPFAAAAFMTPSESDMFSTESQCLNLNVWTSSLDSSARKPVLVFIHGGGLQTGSSLELKIYDGQYFADYTDCVFVSANARLNYVGYLDLSAIGGDANTGIADLVLALQWVRDNIAAFGGDPGNVTILGQSGGGTKVTALASAPAAQGLFQKVVNVSGGAASGRSPEQAAENAYQLVNHVRANVQGMSSASDAEVFSYLQTADYDQLVSLCEGAGVDYQLTTGSPYFQSDFYSGSGLNAIAAQYTYMIGNVWAEMDGRNSADAVLYSRPGDAKCNLTAAQQENAMRELLGSNYDQAVELFAAAYPGHDLYDLRSLISFADDPMTAHAAASAPAVYEYLVAYTLPYFGGMTMTHTSDIGFWFHSVDTVPYQIAGDEANAHHLSDQIARALAAFCATGDPSTPALSWDPYTMQAPRTMVFDTRSSCKDSSFDDALQTILGR
;
A
#
# COMPACT_ATOMS: atom_id res chain seq x y z
N MET A 1 3.00 -14.79 48.19
CA MET A 1 2.71 -13.35 47.94
C MET A 1 1.90 -13.32 46.64
N LYS A 2 0.67 -12.78 46.59
CA LYS A 2 0.28 -11.35 46.72
C LYS A 2 1.05 -10.48 45.72
N GLU A 3 0.49 -9.63 44.86
CA GLU A 3 -0.90 -9.22 44.52
C GLU A 3 -0.81 -8.36 43.21
N ILE A 4 -1.81 -8.11 42.34
CA ILE A 4 -3.27 -8.37 42.27
C ILE A 4 -3.74 -8.40 40.77
N SER A 5 -5.03 -8.66 40.47
CA SER A 5 -5.61 -8.65 39.09
C SER A 5 -6.18 -7.28 38.66
N ARG A 6 -6.22 -6.98 37.34
CA ARG A 6 -7.19 -6.01 36.75
C ARG A 6 -7.38 -6.11 35.21
N ARG A 7 -8.17 -7.09 34.73
CA ARG A 7 -8.94 -7.01 33.45
C ARG A 7 -9.90 -8.20 33.27
N ARG A 8 -11.09 -8.15 33.89
CA ARG A 8 -12.26 -8.96 33.47
C ARG A 8 -13.57 -8.37 33.99
N PHE A 9 -14.25 -7.56 33.18
CA PHE A 9 -15.63 -7.15 33.44
C PHE A 9 -16.38 -6.80 32.15
N LEU A 10 -17.11 -7.78 31.60
CA LEU A 10 -18.45 -7.66 30.99
C LEU A 10 -18.81 -8.95 30.22
N ARG A 11 -20.01 -9.51 30.50
CA ARG A 11 -20.80 -10.43 29.62
C ARG A 11 -20.18 -11.83 29.33
N THR A 12 -20.90 -12.92 29.03
CA THR A 12 -22.32 -13.41 29.13
C THR A 12 -22.29 -14.93 28.89
N SER A 13 -23.22 -15.82 29.28
CA SER A 13 -24.32 -15.82 30.29
C SER A 13 -25.02 -17.20 30.33
N ALA A 14 -25.52 -17.62 31.51
CA ALA A 14 -26.38 -18.80 31.72
C ALA A 14 -25.69 -20.19 31.50
N LEU A 15 -26.08 -21.29 32.16
CA LEU A 15 -27.43 -21.85 32.33
C LEU A 15 -27.52 -22.85 33.52
N ALA A 16 -28.75 -23.17 33.92
CA ALA A 16 -29.21 -24.36 34.67
C ALA A 16 -28.63 -24.65 36.08
N GLY A 17 -29.52 -24.83 37.07
CA GLY A 17 -29.15 -25.25 38.43
C GLY A 17 -30.31 -25.15 39.42
N ALA A 18 -31.32 -26.03 39.31
CA ALA A 18 -32.46 -26.05 40.22
C ALA A 18 -32.15 -26.84 41.51
N ALA A 19 -32.39 -26.22 42.67
CA ALA A 19 -32.39 -26.90 43.98
C ALA A 19 -33.46 -26.27 44.89
N ALA A 20 -34.10 -27.09 45.70
CA ALA A 20 -35.35 -26.73 46.39
C ALA A 20 -35.16 -26.05 47.75
N VAL A 21 -36.10 -25.13 48.04
CA VAL A 21 -36.79 -24.95 49.34
C VAL A 21 -35.96 -25.00 50.64
N LEU A 22 -35.94 -23.86 51.33
CA LEU A 22 -36.34 -23.82 52.75
C LEU A 22 -36.98 -22.45 53.06
N ALA A 23 -38.03 -22.45 53.88
CA ALA A 23 -38.85 -21.27 54.16
C ALA A 23 -38.45 -20.60 55.49
N GLY A 24 -38.53 -19.26 55.54
CA GLY A 24 -38.30 -18.48 56.75
C GLY A 24 -39.16 -17.20 56.75
N THR A 25 -40.18 -17.17 57.59
CA THR A 25 -41.00 -15.98 57.90
C THR A 25 -40.35 -15.20 59.08
N ALA A 26 -40.67 -13.93 59.38
CA ALA A 26 -41.77 -13.08 58.94
C ALA A 26 -41.42 -11.58 58.96
N SER A 27 -42.20 -10.79 58.20
CA SER A 27 -42.65 -9.39 58.42
C SER A 27 -41.94 -8.46 59.43
N LEU A 28 -41.57 -7.25 58.96
CA LEU A 28 -42.02 -5.91 59.41
C LEU A 28 -41.03 -4.84 58.90
N GLY A 29 -41.44 -3.64 58.44
CA GLY A 29 -42.78 -3.11 58.23
C GLY A 29 -42.76 -1.99 57.18
N ALA A 30 -43.92 -1.55 56.70
CA ALA A 30 -44.02 -0.54 55.66
C ALA A 30 -43.84 0.89 56.20
N ASN A 31 -43.14 1.73 55.45
CA ASN A 31 -43.23 3.18 55.56
C ASN A 31 -43.09 3.77 54.15
N ALA A 32 -44.13 4.45 53.66
CA ALA A 32 -44.12 5.05 52.33
C ALA A 32 -43.49 6.45 52.40
N ALA A 33 -42.49 6.70 51.55
CA ALA A 33 -41.92 8.02 51.33
C ALA A 33 -42.23 8.47 49.89
N SER A 34 -42.53 9.75 49.71
CA SER A 34 -42.92 10.34 48.43
C SER A 34 -41.80 10.25 47.37
N PRO A 35 -42.14 10.16 46.07
CA PRO A 35 -41.13 10.22 45.02
C PRO A 35 -40.40 11.57 45.02
N ALA A 36 -39.07 11.52 44.87
CA ALA A 36 -38.27 12.72 44.65
C ALA A 36 -38.55 13.32 43.26
N PRO A 37 -38.47 14.65 43.08
CA PRO A 37 -38.67 15.28 41.79
C PRO A 37 -37.57 14.87 40.80
N GLN A 38 -37.94 14.67 39.52
CA GLN A 38 -36.94 14.58 38.46
C GLN A 38 -36.30 15.96 38.24
N PRO A 39 -34.97 16.04 38.06
CA PRO A 39 -34.36 17.27 37.58
C PRO A 39 -34.83 17.56 36.14
N ALA A 40 -35.01 18.83 35.81
CA ALA A 40 -35.27 19.26 34.44
C ALA A 40 -34.04 19.02 33.55
N ALA A 41 -34.26 18.91 32.24
CA ALA A 41 -33.16 18.89 31.27
C ALA A 41 -32.62 20.31 31.08
N ASP A 42 -31.39 20.58 31.54
CA ASP A 42 -30.68 21.82 31.24
C ASP A 42 -30.21 21.81 29.78
N GLU A 43 -30.70 22.73 28.95
CA GLU A 43 -30.34 22.87 27.51
C GLU A 43 -28.90 23.38 27.28
N ASN A 44 -28.04 23.40 28.31
CA ASN A 44 -26.84 24.24 28.36
C ASN A 44 -25.50 23.50 28.16
N CYS A 45 -25.52 22.22 27.75
CA CYS A 45 -24.30 21.44 27.50
C CYS A 45 -23.39 22.04 26.40
N LEU A 46 -23.97 22.71 25.39
CA LEU A 46 -23.22 23.38 24.33
C LEU A 46 -22.45 24.60 24.85
N GLY A 47 -23.01 25.35 25.81
CA GLY A 47 -22.34 26.51 26.41
C GLY A 47 -21.09 26.13 27.21
N GLN A 48 -21.16 25.02 27.96
CA GLN A 48 -20.03 24.58 28.79
C GLN A 48 -18.85 24.02 27.98
N LEU A 49 -19.11 23.40 26.81
CA LEU A 49 -18.07 22.98 25.88
C LEU A 49 -17.21 24.16 25.38
N GLY A 50 -17.83 25.29 25.05
CA GLY A 50 -17.13 26.51 24.62
C GLY A 50 -16.14 27.03 25.67
N THR A 51 -16.47 26.92 26.96
CA THR A 51 -15.55 27.29 28.06
C THR A 51 -14.47 26.26 28.36
N ALA A 52 -14.70 24.96 28.10
CA ALA A 52 -13.73 23.91 28.39
C ALA A 52 -12.56 23.88 27.39
N ILE A 53 -12.85 24.15 26.11
CA ILE A 53 -11.84 24.16 25.02
C ILE A 53 -10.73 25.19 25.28
N ALA A 54 -11.07 26.34 25.89
CA ALA A 54 -10.12 27.43 26.18
C ALA A 54 -9.04 27.13 27.23
N SER A 55 -9.04 25.93 27.83
CA SER A 55 -8.05 25.48 28.83
C SER A 55 -7.15 24.32 28.36
N LEU A 56 -7.33 23.87 27.11
CA LEU A 56 -6.39 22.99 26.42
C LEU A 56 -5.27 23.85 25.79
N GLY A 57 -4.09 23.25 25.55
CA GLY A 57 -2.94 23.97 25.00
C GLY A 57 -3.14 24.45 23.57
N ASN A 58 -2.16 25.19 23.02
CA ASN A 58 -2.23 25.93 21.73
C ASN A 58 -2.61 25.15 20.45
N GLY A 59 -2.89 23.84 20.51
CA GLY A 59 -3.45 23.09 19.39
C GLY A 59 -4.97 23.22 19.30
N SER A 60 -5.50 23.42 18.10
CA SER A 60 -6.95 23.34 17.86
C SER A 60 -7.48 21.95 18.25
N PRO A 61 -8.67 21.83 18.86
CA PRO A 61 -9.25 20.54 19.20
C PRO A 61 -9.52 19.72 17.93
N VAL A 62 -9.26 18.41 17.98
CA VAL A 62 -9.70 17.48 16.94
C VAL A 62 -11.22 17.38 16.99
N LEU A 63 -11.89 17.76 15.90
CA LEU A 63 -13.35 17.75 15.80
C LEU A 63 -13.82 16.62 14.87
N PRO A 64 -14.97 15.97 15.16
CA PRO A 64 -15.58 15.03 14.24
C PRO A 64 -16.00 15.72 12.94
N THR A 65 -16.06 14.98 11.84
CA THR A 65 -16.36 15.54 10.52
C THR A 65 -17.19 14.54 9.73
N VAL A 66 -18.42 14.93 9.35
CA VAL A 66 -19.39 14.03 8.70
C VAL A 66 -19.53 14.40 7.23
N VAL A 67 -19.43 13.42 6.34
CA VAL A 67 -19.52 13.58 4.88
C VAL A 67 -20.66 12.71 4.34
N GLY A 68 -21.50 13.32 3.49
CA GLY A 68 -22.57 12.62 2.77
C GLY A 68 -22.04 11.94 1.52
N LEU A 69 -22.31 10.64 1.39
CA LEU A 69 -21.91 9.76 0.30
C LEU A 69 -23.13 9.31 -0.52
N SER A 70 -22.88 8.67 -1.66
CA SER A 70 -23.92 8.09 -2.53
C SER A 70 -24.87 7.09 -1.83
N ARG A 71 -24.49 6.53 -0.67
CA ARG A 71 -25.24 5.48 0.06
C ARG A 71 -25.42 5.74 1.57
N GLY A 72 -25.20 6.96 2.05
CA GLY A 72 -25.31 7.29 3.48
C GLY A 72 -24.28 8.31 3.93
N TYR A 73 -23.81 8.24 5.17
CA TYR A 73 -22.85 9.21 5.73
C TYR A 73 -21.68 8.52 6.43
N VAL A 74 -20.47 9.06 6.31
CA VAL A 74 -19.30 8.63 7.09
C VAL A 74 -18.83 9.73 8.04
N MET A 75 -18.32 9.34 9.21
CA MET A 75 -17.74 10.26 10.19
C MET A 75 -16.25 9.99 10.36
N GLY A 76 -15.44 10.92 9.84
CA GLY A 76 -14.02 11.06 10.12
C GLY A 76 -13.77 12.15 11.16
N TYR A 77 -12.58 12.74 11.11
CA TYR A 77 -12.17 13.85 11.98
C TYR A 77 -11.27 14.85 11.25
N THR A 78 -11.15 16.06 11.77
CA THR A 78 -10.19 17.06 11.26
C THR A 78 -9.01 17.21 12.21
N TYR A 79 -7.78 17.07 11.70
CA TYR A 79 -6.53 17.24 12.44
C TYR A 79 -5.52 18.03 11.58
N ASN A 80 -4.86 19.03 12.17
CA ASN A 80 -3.95 19.96 11.48
C ASN A 80 -4.53 20.63 10.21
N GLY A 81 -5.86 20.73 10.08
CA GLY A 81 -6.53 21.26 8.89
C GLY A 81 -6.91 20.20 7.84
N ILE A 82 -6.44 18.96 7.99
CA ILE A 82 -6.74 17.84 7.11
C ILE A 82 -7.93 17.04 7.63
N HIS A 83 -8.94 16.89 6.78
CA HIS A 83 -10.07 16.00 7.02
C HIS A 83 -9.61 14.57 6.73
N THR A 84 -9.65 13.72 7.75
CA THR A 84 -9.10 12.36 7.74
C THR A 84 -10.22 11.36 8.00
N PHE A 85 -10.33 10.37 7.11
CA PHE A 85 -11.31 9.28 7.19
C PHE A 85 -10.56 7.97 6.99
N LYS A 86 -10.47 7.14 8.04
CA LYS A 86 -9.72 5.88 8.02
C LYS A 86 -10.67 4.69 8.21
N GLY A 87 -10.44 3.62 7.45
CA GLY A 87 -11.22 2.38 7.52
C GLY A 87 -12.63 2.45 6.93
N ILE A 88 -12.91 3.29 5.92
CA ILE A 88 -14.20 3.27 5.21
C ILE A 88 -14.36 1.93 4.48
N PRO A 89 -15.36 1.08 4.80
CA PRO A 89 -15.58 -0.15 4.06
C PRO A 89 -16.17 0.17 2.68
N TYR A 90 -15.54 -0.24 1.59
CA TYR A 90 -16.06 0.00 0.23
C TYR A 90 -16.84 -1.20 -0.33
N GLY A 91 -16.53 -2.42 0.14
CA GLY A 91 -17.16 -3.65 -0.33
C GLY A 91 -17.41 -4.70 0.75
N MET A 92 -18.24 -5.68 0.41
CA MET A 92 -18.45 -6.92 1.17
C MET A 92 -18.27 -8.11 0.23
N HIS A 93 -17.73 -9.23 0.71
CA HIS A 93 -17.47 -10.41 -0.13
C HIS A 93 -17.78 -11.72 0.60
N GLN A 94 -17.88 -12.80 -0.18
CA GLN A 94 -17.64 -14.17 0.29
C GLN A 94 -16.25 -14.60 -0.21
N ARG A 95 -15.61 -15.58 0.43
CA ARG A 95 -14.30 -16.06 -0.04
C ARG A 95 -14.42 -16.63 -1.46
N PHE A 96 -13.41 -16.39 -2.31
CA PHE A 96 -13.40 -16.77 -3.74
C PHE A 96 -14.59 -16.26 -4.56
N ARG A 97 -15.21 -15.15 -4.12
CA ARG A 97 -16.23 -14.42 -4.86
C ARG A 97 -15.85 -12.98 -5.13
N TYR A 98 -16.28 -12.43 -6.26
CA TYR A 98 -16.24 -10.98 -6.48
C TYR A 98 -17.02 -10.23 -5.38
N ALA A 99 -16.49 -9.09 -4.96
CA ALA A 99 -17.10 -8.27 -3.92
C ALA A 99 -18.29 -7.45 -4.47
N ALA A 100 -19.27 -7.17 -3.61
CA ALA A 100 -20.35 -6.23 -3.87
C ALA A 100 -20.11 -4.92 -3.11
N PRO A 101 -20.49 -3.74 -3.64
CA PRO A 101 -20.36 -2.48 -2.91
C PRO A 101 -21.28 -2.45 -1.68
N VAL A 102 -20.80 -1.86 -0.57
CA VAL A 102 -21.54 -1.72 0.70
C VAL A 102 -22.95 -1.15 0.48
N GLU A 103 -23.96 -1.75 1.12
CA GLU A 103 -25.37 -1.40 0.92
C GLU A 103 -25.71 0.01 1.42
N SER A 104 -25.28 0.37 2.62
CA SER A 104 -25.45 1.72 3.18
C SER A 104 -24.40 2.06 4.23
N TYR A 105 -24.12 3.36 4.37
CA TYR A 105 -23.28 3.93 5.43
C TYR A 105 -24.06 4.49 6.62
N GLY A 106 -25.40 4.36 6.64
CA GLY A 106 -26.25 4.94 7.70
C GLY A 106 -26.68 6.38 7.41
N THR A 107 -27.19 7.08 8.43
CA THR A 107 -27.80 8.43 8.31
C THR A 107 -26.87 9.53 8.82
N ALA A 108 -27.26 10.81 8.69
CA ALA A 108 -26.45 11.91 9.21
C ALA A 108 -26.35 11.90 10.75
N GLU A 109 -27.37 11.34 11.43
CA GLU A 109 -27.44 11.18 12.88
C GLU A 109 -26.77 9.90 13.37
N GLN A 110 -26.63 8.89 12.51
CA GLN A 110 -25.95 7.62 12.76
C GLN A 110 -25.05 7.23 11.57
N PRO A 111 -23.95 7.98 11.34
CA PRO A 111 -23.01 7.71 10.25
C PRO A 111 -22.09 6.52 10.58
N THR A 112 -21.52 5.92 9.54
CA THR A 112 -20.46 4.91 9.69
C THR A 112 -19.18 5.57 10.18
N ASN A 113 -18.60 5.04 11.26
CA ASN A 113 -17.33 5.52 11.80
C ASN A 113 -16.18 5.23 10.81
N ALA A 114 -15.45 6.28 10.44
CA ALA A 114 -14.23 6.22 9.64
C ALA A 114 -13.07 6.89 10.43
N LEU A 115 -12.87 6.44 11.68
CA LEU A 115 -12.00 7.10 12.67
C LEU A 115 -10.65 6.39 12.86
N THR A 116 -10.51 5.15 12.41
CA THR A 116 -9.36 4.27 12.67
C THR A 116 -9.15 3.35 11.48
N ASN A 117 -7.91 2.91 11.25
CA ASN A 117 -7.59 1.94 10.21
C ASN A 117 -8.49 0.68 10.34
N GLY A 118 -8.97 0.19 9.19
CA GLY A 118 -9.78 -1.03 9.14
C GLY A 118 -8.95 -2.32 9.17
N SER A 119 -9.65 -3.45 9.24
CA SER A 119 -9.05 -4.78 9.15
C SER A 119 -8.24 -4.94 7.85
N VAL A 120 -7.13 -5.67 7.87
CA VAL A 120 -6.35 -5.99 6.65
C VAL A 120 -6.71 -7.38 6.10
N SER A 121 -6.26 -7.70 4.88
CA SER A 121 -6.41 -9.06 4.33
C SER A 121 -5.66 -10.08 5.19
N PRO A 122 -6.19 -11.30 5.41
CA PRO A 122 -5.45 -12.41 6.00
C PRO A 122 -4.13 -12.64 5.29
N GLN A 123 -3.09 -12.84 6.09
CA GLN A 123 -1.69 -13.01 5.69
C GLN A 123 -0.87 -13.36 6.96
N SER A 124 0.31 -13.99 6.78
CA SER A 124 1.11 -14.53 7.88
C SER A 124 1.58 -13.52 8.94
N ASN A 125 1.67 -12.22 8.61
CA ASN A 125 2.07 -11.19 9.57
C ASN A 125 0.97 -10.73 10.54
N THR A 126 -0.30 -11.09 10.33
CA THR A 126 -1.46 -10.54 11.08
C THR A 126 -1.83 -11.30 12.36
N GLN A 127 -1.08 -12.33 12.75
CA GLN A 127 -1.52 -13.32 13.74
C GLN A 127 -0.88 -13.19 15.12
N THR A 128 0.28 -12.54 15.23
CA THR A 128 0.95 -12.23 16.51
C THR A 128 1.67 -10.89 16.41
N ASN A 129 2.01 -10.27 17.55
CA ASN A 129 2.74 -8.99 17.63
C ASN A 129 3.89 -8.95 16.61
N TYR A 130 3.74 -8.12 15.57
CA TYR A 130 4.61 -8.19 14.39
C TYR A 130 6.01 -7.67 14.67
N TYR A 131 6.90 -8.58 15.05
CA TYR A 131 8.35 -8.39 14.99
C TYR A 131 8.93 -9.32 13.93
N ASN A 132 8.84 -8.89 12.67
CA ASN A 132 9.58 -9.50 11.58
C ASN A 132 10.91 -8.74 11.41
N PRO A 133 12.04 -9.27 11.91
CA PRO A 133 13.33 -8.60 11.79
C PRO A 133 13.78 -8.47 10.33
N PHE A 134 13.32 -9.35 9.42
CA PHE A 134 13.62 -9.22 7.99
C PHE A 134 12.92 -8.00 7.38
N ALA A 135 11.61 -7.80 7.61
CA ALA A 135 10.91 -6.61 7.10
C ALA A 135 11.44 -5.31 7.73
N ALA A 136 11.74 -5.33 9.04
CA ALA A 136 12.35 -4.20 9.73
C ALA A 136 13.77 -3.87 9.21
N ALA A 137 14.51 -4.87 8.71
CA ALA A 137 15.84 -4.69 8.11
C ALA A 137 15.81 -4.39 6.60
N ALA A 138 14.77 -4.83 5.88
CA ALA A 138 14.61 -4.63 4.43
C ALA A 138 14.05 -3.25 4.09
N PHE A 139 12.92 -2.88 4.71
CA PHE A 139 12.28 -1.57 4.47
C PHE A 139 12.88 -0.47 5.35
N MET A 140 13.51 -0.84 6.48
CA MET A 140 14.23 0.05 7.39
C MET A 140 13.37 1.17 8.04
N THR A 141 12.08 1.23 7.71
CA THR A 141 11.03 2.07 8.29
C THR A 141 10.20 1.29 9.31
N PRO A 142 9.61 1.92 10.34
CA PRO A 142 8.76 1.23 11.29
C PRO A 142 7.44 0.83 10.62
N SER A 143 7.06 -0.43 10.75
CA SER A 143 5.70 -0.88 10.46
C SER A 143 4.75 -0.51 11.60
N GLU A 144 3.46 -0.34 11.32
CA GLU A 144 2.45 -0.26 12.37
C GLU A 144 2.23 -1.63 13.02
N SER A 145 2.44 -1.73 14.33
CA SER A 145 2.31 -2.97 15.11
C SER A 145 0.89 -3.51 15.23
N ASP A 146 -0.08 -2.70 14.79
CA ASP A 146 -1.50 -2.84 15.11
C ASP A 146 -2.31 -3.34 13.89
N MET A 147 -1.65 -3.86 12.85
CA MET A 147 -2.29 -4.58 11.74
C MET A 147 -3.01 -5.83 12.24
N PHE A 148 -4.35 -5.83 12.20
CA PHE A 148 -5.18 -6.97 12.56
C PHE A 148 -6.01 -7.44 11.36
N SER A 149 -6.18 -8.77 11.22
CA SER A 149 -6.98 -9.37 10.15
C SER A 149 -8.42 -9.66 10.59
N THR A 150 -9.37 -9.45 9.69
CA THR A 150 -10.71 -10.05 9.72
C THR A 150 -11.18 -10.08 8.27
N GLU A 151 -11.17 -11.26 7.65
CA GLU A 151 -11.27 -11.43 6.20
C GLU A 151 -12.46 -10.69 5.59
N SER A 152 -13.67 -10.92 6.11
CA SER A 152 -14.92 -10.31 5.62
C SER A 152 -15.02 -8.78 5.80
N GLN A 153 -14.01 -8.14 6.40
CA GLN A 153 -13.93 -6.71 6.66
C GLN A 153 -12.68 -6.05 6.01
N CYS A 154 -11.86 -6.81 5.28
CA CYS A 154 -10.60 -6.30 4.72
C CYS A 154 -10.77 -5.30 3.56
N LEU A 155 -11.98 -5.17 3.00
CA LEU A 155 -12.29 -4.31 1.85
C LEU A 155 -12.62 -2.89 2.30
N ASN A 156 -11.60 -2.20 2.82
CA ASN A 156 -11.68 -0.83 3.29
C ASN A 156 -10.59 0.09 2.69
N LEU A 157 -10.86 1.39 2.72
CA LEU A 157 -9.97 2.45 2.25
C LEU A 157 -9.91 3.62 3.23
N ASN A 158 -8.87 4.44 3.08
CA ASN A 158 -8.68 5.68 3.82
C ASN A 158 -8.70 6.86 2.84
N VAL A 159 -9.12 8.04 3.30
CA VAL A 159 -9.14 9.31 2.54
C VAL A 159 -8.59 10.43 3.42
N TRP A 160 -7.69 11.24 2.87
CA TRP A 160 -7.20 12.49 3.46
C TRP A 160 -7.39 13.63 2.46
N THR A 161 -7.93 14.76 2.92
CA THR A 161 -8.19 15.93 2.06
C THR A 161 -8.14 17.23 2.86
N SER A 162 -7.63 18.28 2.23
CA SER A 162 -7.64 19.67 2.73
C SER A 162 -8.92 20.45 2.37
N SER A 163 -9.94 19.81 1.79
CA SER A 163 -11.28 20.41 1.59
C SER A 163 -12.40 19.39 1.43
N LEU A 164 -13.61 19.73 1.87
CA LEU A 164 -14.86 18.99 1.61
C LEU A 164 -15.81 19.72 0.65
N ASP A 165 -15.35 20.81 0.02
CA ASP A 165 -16.10 21.50 -1.04
C ASP A 165 -16.01 20.69 -2.34
N SER A 166 -17.13 20.13 -2.79
CA SER A 166 -17.21 19.33 -4.02
C SER A 166 -16.98 20.12 -5.31
N SER A 167 -16.96 21.46 -5.24
CA SER A 167 -16.55 22.33 -6.35
C SER A 167 -15.02 22.55 -6.43
N ALA A 168 -14.25 22.11 -5.43
CA ALA A 168 -12.79 22.25 -5.42
C ALA A 168 -12.08 21.41 -6.51
N ARG A 169 -12.65 20.24 -6.87
CA ARG A 169 -12.21 19.38 -8.00
C ARG A 169 -10.70 19.10 -8.02
N LYS A 170 -10.15 18.79 -6.84
CA LYS A 170 -8.73 18.48 -6.63
C LYS A 170 -8.30 17.18 -7.33
N PRO A 171 -7.08 17.06 -7.85
CA PRO A 171 -6.57 15.78 -8.36
C PRO A 171 -6.59 14.70 -7.27
N VAL A 172 -6.83 13.45 -7.65
CA VAL A 172 -6.93 12.32 -6.72
C VAL A 172 -5.77 11.36 -6.93
N LEU A 173 -5.04 11.04 -5.86
CA LEU A 173 -4.01 10.02 -5.83
C LEU A 173 -4.54 8.79 -5.07
N VAL A 174 -4.55 7.63 -5.72
CA VAL A 174 -4.98 6.35 -5.13
C VAL A 174 -3.77 5.44 -4.98
N PHE A 175 -3.27 5.31 -3.76
CA PHE A 175 -2.15 4.45 -3.41
C PHE A 175 -2.57 2.99 -3.20
N ILE A 176 -1.80 2.08 -3.83
CA ILE A 176 -1.95 0.63 -3.77
C ILE A 176 -0.63 0.03 -3.28
N HIS A 177 -0.67 -0.63 -2.12
CA HIS A 177 0.51 -1.06 -1.38
C HIS A 177 1.30 -2.21 -2.04
N GLY A 178 2.57 -2.34 -1.63
CA GLY A 178 3.49 -3.42 -1.99
C GLY A 178 3.18 -4.78 -1.35
N GLY A 179 4.22 -5.49 -0.93
CA GLY A 179 4.10 -6.86 -0.36
C GLY A 179 3.83 -7.95 -1.42
N GLY A 180 4.29 -7.74 -2.65
CA GLY A 180 3.94 -8.61 -3.78
C GLY A 180 2.42 -8.65 -3.99
N LEU A 181 1.91 -9.84 -4.30
CA LEU A 181 0.48 -10.15 -4.23
C LEU A 181 0.09 -10.79 -2.87
N GLN A 182 1.04 -10.96 -1.94
CA GLN A 182 0.92 -11.86 -0.78
C GLN A 182 0.57 -11.14 0.52
N THR A 183 1.24 -10.02 0.79
CA THR A 183 1.26 -9.33 2.09
C THR A 183 1.08 -7.81 1.95
N GLY A 184 1.11 -7.13 3.09
CA GLY A 184 1.05 -5.69 3.23
C GLY A 184 -0.34 -5.15 3.47
N SER A 185 -0.43 -3.83 3.58
CA SER A 185 -1.69 -3.10 3.72
C SER A 185 -1.51 -1.61 3.42
N SER A 186 -2.63 -0.89 3.29
CA SER A 186 -2.69 0.57 3.16
C SER A 186 -2.18 1.36 4.38
N LEU A 187 -1.81 0.67 5.47
CA LEU A 187 -1.30 1.25 6.73
C LEU A 187 0.00 0.58 7.21
N GLU A 188 0.62 -0.28 6.40
CA GLU A 188 1.70 -1.17 6.87
C GLU A 188 2.92 -0.40 7.38
N LEU A 189 3.34 0.66 6.68
CA LEU A 189 4.51 1.47 7.02
C LEU A 189 4.08 2.91 7.38
N LYS A 190 4.75 3.54 8.35
CA LYS A 190 4.41 4.92 8.80
C LYS A 190 4.52 5.97 7.68
N ILE A 191 5.41 5.74 6.73
CA ILE A 191 5.57 6.55 5.51
C ILE A 191 4.34 6.54 4.58
N TYR A 192 3.37 5.65 4.77
CA TYR A 192 2.13 5.59 3.97
C TYR A 192 1.00 6.53 4.45
N ASP A 193 1.17 7.31 5.54
CA ASP A 193 0.09 8.19 6.01
C ASP A 193 -0.12 9.38 5.07
N GLY A 194 -1.20 9.32 4.29
CA GLY A 194 -1.57 10.30 3.27
C GLY A 194 -1.83 11.72 3.78
N GLN A 195 -1.83 11.95 5.11
CA GLN A 195 -1.98 13.27 5.68
C GLN A 195 -0.86 14.22 5.21
N TYR A 196 0.39 13.73 5.17
CA TYR A 196 1.54 14.55 4.79
C TYR A 196 1.42 15.05 3.34
N PHE A 197 1.07 14.16 2.40
CA PHE A 197 0.84 14.54 1.01
C PHE A 197 -0.38 15.47 0.83
N ALA A 198 -1.48 15.25 1.56
CA ALA A 198 -2.69 16.06 1.47
C ALA A 198 -2.61 17.44 2.17
N ASP A 199 -1.62 17.64 3.04
CA ASP A 199 -1.24 18.91 3.66
C ASP A 199 -0.24 19.69 2.80
N TYR A 200 0.76 18.99 2.25
CA TYR A 200 1.79 19.59 1.42
C TYR A 200 1.33 19.94 -0.01
N THR A 201 0.30 19.24 -0.53
CA THR A 201 -0.16 19.35 -1.92
C THR A 201 -1.65 19.65 -2.02
N ASP A 202 -2.10 20.13 -3.18
CA ASP A 202 -3.54 20.37 -3.44
C ASP A 202 -4.28 19.12 -3.96
N CYS A 203 -3.88 17.94 -3.50
CA CYS A 203 -4.44 16.65 -3.91
C CYS A 203 -5.29 15.99 -2.81
N VAL A 204 -6.23 15.13 -3.21
CA VAL A 204 -6.89 14.18 -2.31
C VAL A 204 -6.11 12.88 -2.33
N PHE A 205 -5.67 12.41 -1.16
CA PHE A 205 -4.98 11.13 -1.02
C PHE A 205 -5.97 10.03 -0.61
N VAL A 206 -5.91 8.89 -1.29
CA VAL A 206 -6.70 7.69 -0.99
C VAL A 206 -5.76 6.49 -0.90
N SER A 207 -5.97 5.59 0.06
CA SER A 207 -5.21 4.34 0.16
C SER A 207 -6.15 3.16 0.37
N ALA A 208 -6.03 2.09 -0.42
CA ALA A 208 -6.96 0.95 -0.37
C ALA A 208 -6.31 -0.36 0.11
N ASN A 209 -7.04 -1.11 0.94
CA ASN A 209 -6.80 -2.54 1.17
C ASN A 209 -7.59 -3.37 0.15
N ALA A 210 -7.12 -4.57 -0.19
CA ALA A 210 -7.78 -5.55 -1.05
C ALA A 210 -7.40 -6.97 -0.61
N ARG A 211 -8.06 -8.02 -1.11
CA ARG A 211 -7.66 -9.40 -0.82
C ARG A 211 -6.30 -9.75 -1.44
N LEU A 212 -5.52 -10.52 -0.68
CA LEU A 212 -4.16 -10.93 -1.01
C LEU A 212 -4.02 -12.46 -1.08
N ASN A 213 -2.84 -12.94 -1.49
CA ASN A 213 -2.44 -14.36 -1.48
C ASN A 213 -3.54 -15.30 -2.01
N TYR A 214 -3.83 -16.40 -1.33
CA TYR A 214 -4.84 -17.36 -1.72
C TYR A 214 -6.25 -16.77 -1.76
N VAL A 215 -6.60 -15.80 -0.90
CA VAL A 215 -7.98 -15.23 -0.91
C VAL A 215 -8.20 -14.17 -2.01
N GLY A 216 -7.13 -13.63 -2.60
CA GLY A 216 -7.14 -12.63 -3.67
C GLY A 216 -6.72 -13.15 -5.07
N TYR A 217 -5.90 -14.21 -5.12
CA TYR A 217 -5.18 -14.62 -6.34
C TYR A 217 -5.09 -16.16 -6.52
N LEU A 218 -5.90 -16.94 -5.80
CA LEU A 218 -6.15 -18.34 -6.16
C LEU A 218 -7.39 -18.42 -7.05
N ASP A 219 -7.19 -18.69 -8.34
CA ASP A 219 -8.30 -18.92 -9.27
C ASP A 219 -8.93 -20.30 -9.02
N LEU A 220 -10.21 -20.30 -8.63
CA LEU A 220 -11.04 -21.48 -8.44
C LEU A 220 -12.25 -21.53 -9.41
N SER A 221 -12.21 -20.76 -10.50
CA SER A 221 -13.30 -20.67 -11.50
C SER A 221 -13.68 -22.02 -12.09
N ALA A 222 -12.72 -22.93 -12.28
CA ALA A 222 -12.96 -24.30 -12.74
C ALA A 222 -13.89 -25.12 -11.82
N ILE A 223 -13.91 -24.82 -10.52
CA ILE A 223 -14.84 -25.43 -9.53
C ILE A 223 -15.95 -24.45 -9.07
N GLY A 224 -16.14 -23.37 -9.82
CA GLY A 224 -17.23 -22.42 -9.64
C GLY A 224 -16.91 -21.19 -8.79
N GLY A 225 -15.66 -20.95 -8.42
CA GLY A 225 -15.20 -19.68 -7.82
C GLY A 225 -15.06 -18.53 -8.82
N ASP A 226 -14.39 -17.46 -8.40
CA ASP A 226 -14.06 -16.28 -9.22
C ASP A 226 -12.53 -16.03 -9.25
N ALA A 227 -12.01 -15.54 -10.38
CA ALA A 227 -10.57 -15.30 -10.61
C ALA A 227 -10.15 -13.85 -10.28
N ASN A 228 -8.90 -13.62 -9.89
CA ASN A 228 -8.34 -12.29 -9.61
C ASN A 228 -9.18 -11.44 -8.64
N THR A 229 -9.74 -12.04 -7.58
CA THR A 229 -10.59 -11.35 -6.59
C THR A 229 -9.92 -10.11 -6.01
N GLY A 230 -8.60 -10.13 -5.80
CA GLY A 230 -7.83 -8.97 -5.33
C GLY A 230 -7.76 -7.79 -6.30
N ILE A 231 -7.78 -8.02 -7.62
CA ILE A 231 -7.88 -6.93 -8.62
C ILE A 231 -9.33 -6.46 -8.75
N ALA A 232 -10.31 -7.37 -8.65
CA ALA A 232 -11.72 -6.99 -8.63
C ALA A 232 -12.09 -6.11 -7.42
N ASP A 233 -11.47 -6.37 -6.26
CA ASP A 233 -11.56 -5.52 -5.07
C ASP A 233 -11.01 -4.11 -5.32
N LEU A 234 -9.83 -4.00 -5.95
CA LEU A 234 -9.25 -2.70 -6.33
C LEU A 234 -10.10 -1.95 -7.37
N VAL A 235 -10.70 -2.67 -8.33
CA VAL A 235 -11.68 -2.10 -9.26
C VAL A 235 -12.92 -1.58 -8.50
N LEU A 236 -13.41 -2.31 -7.50
CA LEU A 236 -14.52 -1.86 -6.65
C LEU A 236 -14.15 -0.63 -5.81
N ALA A 237 -12.93 -0.56 -5.28
CA ALA A 237 -12.41 0.63 -4.59
C ALA A 237 -12.33 1.85 -5.54
N LEU A 238 -11.89 1.66 -6.79
CA LEU A 238 -11.86 2.71 -7.81
C LEU A 238 -13.27 3.14 -8.25
N GLN A 239 -14.24 2.22 -8.30
CA GLN A 239 -15.65 2.56 -8.49
C GLN A 239 -16.21 3.37 -7.31
N TRP A 240 -15.81 3.04 -6.06
CA TRP A 240 -16.14 3.86 -4.89
C TRP A 240 -15.55 5.27 -5.01
N VAL A 241 -14.29 5.41 -5.44
CA VAL A 241 -13.65 6.72 -5.68
C VAL A 241 -14.44 7.51 -6.72
N ARG A 242 -14.75 6.93 -7.88
CA ARG A 242 -15.57 7.55 -8.93
C ARG A 242 -16.91 8.07 -8.39
N ASP A 243 -17.59 7.27 -7.57
CA ASP A 243 -18.96 7.56 -7.11
C ASP A 243 -19.03 8.48 -5.87
N ASN A 244 -17.91 8.71 -5.16
CA ASN A 244 -17.93 9.38 -3.86
C ASN A 244 -16.84 10.44 -3.63
N ILE A 245 -15.70 10.44 -4.36
CA ILE A 245 -14.55 11.30 -4.02
C ILE A 245 -14.82 12.81 -4.15
N ALA A 246 -15.83 13.18 -4.94
CA ALA A 246 -16.32 14.56 -5.02
C ALA A 246 -16.84 15.08 -3.66
N ALA A 247 -17.35 14.22 -2.77
CA ALA A 247 -17.75 14.62 -1.41
C ALA A 247 -16.54 14.92 -0.50
N PHE A 248 -15.33 14.58 -0.94
CA PHE A 248 -14.04 14.86 -0.29
C PHE A 248 -13.23 15.90 -1.08
N GLY A 249 -13.90 16.69 -1.93
CA GLY A 249 -13.29 17.74 -2.76
C GLY A 249 -12.51 17.26 -3.98
N GLY A 250 -12.44 15.94 -4.23
CA GLY A 250 -11.67 15.36 -5.34
C GLY A 250 -12.41 15.34 -6.69
N ASP A 251 -11.64 15.23 -7.77
CA ASP A 251 -12.17 15.07 -9.13
C ASP A 251 -12.16 13.58 -9.56
N PRO A 252 -13.33 12.91 -9.66
CA PRO A 252 -13.42 11.52 -10.12
C PRO A 252 -13.06 11.29 -11.60
N GLY A 253 -12.80 12.36 -12.37
CA GLY A 253 -12.25 12.33 -13.72
C GLY A 253 -10.77 12.74 -13.80
N ASN A 254 -10.11 12.99 -12.67
CA ASN A 254 -8.67 13.28 -12.60
C ASN A 254 -7.98 12.42 -11.51
N VAL A 255 -8.13 11.10 -11.66
CA VAL A 255 -7.63 10.07 -10.74
C VAL A 255 -6.33 9.46 -11.29
N THR A 256 -5.33 9.36 -10.42
CA THR A 256 -4.03 8.74 -10.66
C THR A 256 -3.88 7.56 -9.72
N ILE A 257 -3.55 6.37 -10.24
CA ILE A 257 -3.19 5.21 -9.41
C ILE A 257 -1.68 5.16 -9.24
N LEU A 258 -1.20 4.98 -8.00
CA LEU A 258 0.22 4.79 -7.69
C LEU A 258 0.40 3.45 -6.98
N GLY A 259 1.29 2.63 -7.51
CA GLY A 259 1.63 1.32 -6.98
C GLY A 259 3.12 1.21 -6.69
N GLN A 260 3.48 0.71 -5.50
CA GLN A 260 4.87 0.40 -5.15
C GLN A 260 5.11 -1.10 -5.10
N SER A 261 6.22 -1.63 -5.60
CA SER A 261 6.55 -3.07 -5.55
C SER A 261 5.47 -3.92 -6.25
N GLY A 262 4.94 -4.95 -5.59
CA GLY A 262 3.75 -5.67 -6.03
C GLY A 262 2.49 -4.79 -6.19
N GLY A 263 2.45 -3.60 -5.60
CA GLY A 263 1.50 -2.54 -5.92
C GLY A 263 1.66 -2.00 -7.33
N GLY A 264 2.91 -1.87 -7.80
CA GLY A 264 3.26 -1.59 -9.20
C GLY A 264 2.70 -2.64 -10.16
N THR A 265 2.85 -3.91 -9.79
CA THR A 265 2.23 -5.04 -10.49
C THR A 265 0.69 -4.97 -10.43
N LYS A 266 0.09 -4.55 -9.31
CA LYS A 266 -1.37 -4.34 -9.20
C LYS A 266 -1.85 -3.18 -10.10
N VAL A 267 -1.10 -2.08 -10.24
CA VAL A 267 -1.51 -0.97 -11.15
C VAL A 267 -1.30 -1.29 -12.62
N THR A 268 -0.28 -2.07 -12.99
CA THR A 268 -0.15 -2.58 -14.38
C THR A 268 -1.18 -3.66 -14.71
N ALA A 269 -1.64 -4.44 -13.72
CA ALA A 269 -2.79 -5.32 -13.87
C ALA A 269 -4.11 -4.53 -14.07
N LEU A 270 -4.34 -3.49 -13.27
CA LEU A 270 -5.48 -2.56 -13.45
C LEU A 270 -5.44 -1.83 -14.80
N ALA A 271 -4.27 -1.43 -15.28
CA ALA A 271 -4.10 -0.90 -16.63
C ALA A 271 -4.45 -1.92 -17.73
N SER A 272 -4.44 -3.21 -17.41
CA SER A 272 -4.78 -4.34 -18.30
C SER A 272 -6.18 -4.91 -18.05
N ALA A 273 -7.03 -4.20 -17.28
CA ALA A 273 -8.33 -4.66 -16.84
C ALA A 273 -9.48 -3.91 -17.55
N PRO A 274 -10.29 -4.57 -18.40
CA PRO A 274 -11.50 -3.99 -19.01
C PRO A 274 -12.44 -3.33 -18.00
N ALA A 275 -12.63 -3.96 -16.83
CA ALA A 275 -13.51 -3.46 -15.76
C ALA A 275 -12.99 -2.19 -15.06
N ALA A 276 -11.73 -1.81 -15.29
CA ALA A 276 -11.10 -0.61 -14.71
C ALA A 276 -11.06 0.59 -15.67
N GLN A 277 -11.40 0.41 -16.96
CA GLN A 277 -11.32 1.48 -17.95
C GLN A 277 -12.17 2.70 -17.55
N GLY A 278 -11.54 3.88 -17.58
CA GLY A 278 -12.18 5.15 -17.22
C GLY A 278 -12.34 5.42 -15.72
N LEU A 279 -11.90 4.51 -14.83
CA LEU A 279 -11.87 4.77 -13.38
C LEU A 279 -10.62 5.55 -12.93
N PHE A 280 -9.59 5.60 -13.78
CA PHE A 280 -8.39 6.43 -13.62
C PHE A 280 -7.87 6.86 -14.99
N GLN A 281 -6.97 7.84 -14.99
CA GLN A 281 -6.43 8.48 -16.20
C GLN A 281 -4.90 8.37 -16.30
N LYS A 282 -4.22 8.11 -15.18
CA LYS A 282 -2.75 8.07 -15.09
C LYS A 282 -2.28 6.95 -14.18
N VAL A 283 -1.08 6.44 -14.45
CA VAL A 283 -0.45 5.35 -13.68
C VAL A 283 0.95 5.79 -13.23
N VAL A 284 1.25 5.60 -11.95
CA VAL A 284 2.61 5.71 -11.39
C VAL A 284 3.03 4.34 -10.90
N ASN A 285 4.16 3.84 -11.39
CA ASN A 285 4.75 2.59 -10.97
C ASN A 285 6.12 2.83 -10.32
N VAL A 286 6.22 2.49 -9.03
CA VAL A 286 7.40 2.69 -8.17
C VAL A 286 8.02 1.32 -7.87
N SER A 287 9.19 1.03 -8.40
CA SER A 287 9.94 -0.20 -8.08
C SER A 287 9.15 -1.51 -8.30
N GLY A 288 8.29 -1.58 -9.32
CA GLY A 288 7.30 -2.65 -9.47
C GLY A 288 7.21 -3.27 -10.86
N GLY A 289 7.39 -4.58 -10.96
CA GLY A 289 7.38 -5.29 -12.24
C GLY A 289 6.00 -5.33 -12.92
N ALA A 290 6.02 -5.41 -14.25
CA ALA A 290 4.84 -5.53 -15.11
C ALA A 290 3.99 -6.79 -14.83
N ALA A 291 2.67 -6.64 -14.84
CA ALA A 291 1.74 -7.73 -14.60
C ALA A 291 1.74 -8.81 -15.70
N SER A 292 1.90 -10.06 -15.28
CA SER A 292 1.68 -11.27 -16.10
C SER A 292 0.94 -12.35 -15.32
N GLY A 293 0.26 -13.26 -16.02
CA GLY A 293 -0.59 -14.27 -15.40
C GLY A 293 -0.66 -15.60 -16.13
N ARG A 294 -1.39 -16.54 -15.52
CA ARG A 294 -1.67 -17.87 -16.07
C ARG A 294 -2.65 -17.81 -17.24
N SER A 295 -2.60 -18.82 -18.10
CA SER A 295 -3.76 -19.14 -18.94
C SER A 295 -4.88 -19.78 -18.08
N PRO A 296 -6.16 -19.67 -18.48
CA PRO A 296 -7.26 -20.32 -17.76
C PRO A 296 -7.09 -21.84 -17.61
N GLU A 297 -6.40 -22.50 -18.54
CA GLU A 297 -6.10 -23.93 -18.48
C GLU A 297 -5.09 -24.26 -17.37
N GLN A 298 -4.04 -23.46 -17.22
CA GLN A 298 -3.05 -23.60 -16.13
C GLN A 298 -3.68 -23.31 -14.76
N ALA A 299 -4.58 -22.31 -14.69
CA ALA A 299 -5.35 -22.01 -13.50
C ALA A 299 -6.31 -23.16 -13.13
N ALA A 300 -6.99 -23.76 -14.11
CA ALA A 300 -7.83 -24.93 -13.89
C ALA A 300 -7.04 -26.16 -13.41
N GLU A 301 -5.84 -26.41 -13.95
CA GLU A 301 -4.96 -27.47 -13.45
C GLU A 301 -4.57 -27.26 -11.98
N ASN A 302 -4.13 -26.04 -11.64
CA ASN A 302 -3.78 -25.63 -10.27
C ASN A 302 -4.97 -25.81 -9.30
N ALA A 303 -6.18 -25.41 -9.70
CA ALA A 303 -7.40 -25.63 -8.93
C ALA A 303 -7.69 -27.13 -8.72
N TYR A 304 -7.55 -27.96 -9.76
CA TYR A 304 -7.78 -29.40 -9.64
C TYR A 304 -6.71 -30.16 -8.84
N GLN A 305 -5.47 -29.66 -8.77
CA GLN A 305 -4.46 -30.17 -7.84
C GLN A 305 -4.92 -29.97 -6.38
N LEU A 306 -5.39 -28.77 -6.01
CA LEU A 306 -5.94 -28.51 -4.67
C LEU A 306 -7.17 -29.38 -4.38
N VAL A 307 -8.10 -29.51 -5.33
CA VAL A 307 -9.30 -30.34 -5.16
C VAL A 307 -8.95 -31.80 -4.87
N ASN A 308 -7.98 -32.35 -5.59
CA ASN A 308 -7.51 -33.72 -5.37
C ASN A 308 -6.79 -33.86 -4.02
N HIS A 309 -6.02 -32.85 -3.60
CA HIS A 309 -5.40 -32.83 -2.27
C HIS A 309 -6.46 -32.78 -1.15
N VAL A 310 -7.51 -31.96 -1.27
CA VAL A 310 -8.63 -31.91 -0.31
C VAL A 310 -9.34 -33.25 -0.22
N ARG A 311 -9.68 -33.87 -1.36
CA ARG A 311 -10.31 -35.22 -1.42
C ARG A 311 -9.45 -36.29 -0.74
N ALA A 312 -8.13 -36.21 -0.87
CA ALA A 312 -7.21 -37.19 -0.30
C ALA A 312 -6.97 -37.01 1.21
N ASN A 313 -6.93 -35.77 1.72
CA ASN A 313 -6.44 -35.46 3.06
C ASN A 313 -7.50 -34.95 4.05
N VAL A 314 -8.65 -34.44 3.58
CA VAL A 314 -9.71 -33.92 4.47
C VAL A 314 -10.73 -35.01 4.79
N GLN A 315 -10.93 -35.29 6.08
CA GLN A 315 -11.86 -36.31 6.56
C GLN A 315 -13.29 -36.03 6.06
N GLY A 316 -13.86 -37.00 5.33
CA GLY A 316 -15.20 -36.92 4.75
C GLY A 316 -15.27 -36.38 3.33
N MET A 317 -14.19 -35.82 2.77
CA MET A 317 -14.17 -35.23 1.42
C MET A 317 -13.83 -36.21 0.29
N SER A 318 -13.50 -37.46 0.59
CA SER A 318 -12.97 -38.43 -0.41
C SER A 318 -13.92 -38.80 -1.54
N SER A 319 -15.23 -38.56 -1.38
CA SER A 319 -16.24 -38.69 -2.44
C SER A 319 -17.00 -37.38 -2.72
N ALA A 320 -16.51 -36.23 -2.23
CA ALA A 320 -17.15 -34.94 -2.40
C ALA A 320 -17.04 -34.45 -3.84
N SER A 321 -18.11 -33.87 -4.37
CA SER A 321 -18.13 -33.17 -5.66
C SER A 321 -17.28 -31.88 -5.64
N ASP A 322 -16.98 -31.34 -6.82
CA ASP A 322 -16.19 -30.10 -6.94
C ASP A 322 -16.85 -28.93 -6.19
N ALA A 323 -18.19 -28.86 -6.21
CA ALA A 323 -18.98 -27.85 -5.50
C ALA A 323 -18.97 -28.02 -3.96
N GLU A 324 -18.92 -29.25 -3.46
CA GLU A 324 -18.76 -29.52 -2.02
C GLU A 324 -17.35 -29.17 -1.54
N VAL A 325 -16.32 -29.47 -2.34
CA VAL A 325 -14.93 -29.05 -2.09
C VAL A 325 -14.81 -27.51 -2.10
N PHE A 326 -15.41 -26.83 -3.08
CA PHE A 326 -15.46 -25.37 -3.11
C PHE A 326 -16.16 -24.78 -1.87
N SER A 327 -17.31 -25.34 -1.49
CA SER A 327 -18.06 -24.91 -0.28
C SER A 327 -17.26 -25.10 1.01
N TYR A 328 -16.45 -26.16 1.09
CA TYR A 328 -15.51 -26.37 2.19
C TYR A 328 -14.37 -25.32 2.19
N LEU A 329 -13.73 -25.07 1.04
CA LEU A 329 -12.68 -24.05 0.93
C LEU A 329 -13.19 -22.64 1.28
N GLN A 330 -14.44 -22.31 0.93
CA GLN A 330 -15.08 -21.05 1.32
C GLN A 330 -15.29 -20.89 2.84
N THR A 331 -15.32 -21.98 3.60
CA THR A 331 -15.67 -21.99 5.04
C THR A 331 -14.57 -22.51 5.96
N ALA A 332 -13.46 -23.02 5.41
CA ALA A 332 -12.27 -23.40 6.15
C ALA A 332 -11.65 -22.21 6.90
N ASP A 333 -10.96 -22.48 8.00
CA ASP A 333 -10.07 -21.49 8.61
C ASP A 333 -8.95 -21.07 7.64
N TYR A 334 -8.43 -19.85 7.76
CA TYR A 334 -7.39 -19.36 6.86
C TYR A 334 -6.09 -20.17 6.98
N ASP A 335 -5.69 -20.61 8.17
CA ASP A 335 -4.47 -21.42 8.35
C ASP A 335 -4.66 -22.83 7.78
N GLN A 336 -5.89 -23.34 7.87
CA GLN A 336 -6.28 -24.60 7.24
C GLN A 336 -6.28 -24.49 5.71
N LEU A 337 -6.70 -23.35 5.14
CA LEU A 337 -6.63 -23.07 3.70
C LEU A 337 -5.18 -23.00 3.23
N VAL A 338 -4.32 -22.22 3.89
CA VAL A 338 -2.88 -22.15 3.58
C VAL A 338 -2.25 -23.54 3.61
N SER A 339 -2.47 -24.31 4.68
CA SER A 339 -1.94 -25.66 4.83
C SER A 339 -2.37 -26.62 3.71
N LEU A 340 -3.59 -26.46 3.18
CA LEU A 340 -4.11 -27.29 2.07
C LEU A 340 -3.52 -26.88 0.72
N CYS A 341 -3.26 -25.58 0.49
CA CYS A 341 -2.61 -25.10 -0.72
C CYS A 341 -1.13 -25.48 -0.75
N GLU A 342 -0.39 -25.21 0.33
CA GLU A 342 1.01 -25.63 0.48
C GLU A 342 1.15 -27.16 0.38
N GLY A 343 0.27 -27.92 1.04
CA GLY A 343 0.24 -29.38 0.96
C GLY A 343 -0.12 -29.94 -0.43
N ALA A 344 -0.82 -29.16 -1.26
CA ALA A 344 -1.12 -29.50 -2.65
C ALA A 344 0.01 -29.14 -3.62
N GLY A 345 0.99 -28.32 -3.20
CA GLY A 345 1.95 -27.69 -4.10
C GLY A 345 1.37 -26.51 -4.89
N VAL A 346 0.24 -25.97 -4.43
CA VAL A 346 -0.58 -24.95 -5.11
C VAL A 346 -0.25 -23.56 -4.61
N ASP A 347 -0.04 -22.64 -5.54
CA ASP A 347 0.27 -21.23 -5.33
C ASP A 347 -0.79 -20.30 -5.93
N TYR A 348 -0.58 -19.00 -5.75
CA TYR A 348 -1.50 -17.93 -6.16
C TYR A 348 -0.82 -17.00 -7.17
N GLN A 349 -1.53 -16.60 -8.23
CA GLN A 349 -1.03 -15.75 -9.31
C GLN A 349 -2.21 -15.05 -10.01
N LEU A 350 -1.95 -13.96 -10.73
CA LEU A 350 -2.91 -13.44 -11.72
C LEU A 350 -3.26 -14.52 -12.76
N THR A 351 -4.49 -14.52 -13.25
CA THR A 351 -4.94 -15.35 -14.38
C THR A 351 -5.55 -14.46 -15.48
N THR A 352 -5.10 -14.66 -16.72
CA THR A 352 -5.55 -13.90 -17.89
C THR A 352 -6.98 -14.27 -18.32
N GLY A 353 -7.55 -13.54 -19.29
CA GLY A 353 -8.88 -13.85 -19.84
C GLY A 353 -10.07 -13.40 -19.00
N SER A 354 -9.86 -12.62 -17.93
CA SER A 354 -10.93 -12.12 -17.05
C SER A 354 -11.21 -10.62 -17.26
N PRO A 355 -12.40 -10.10 -16.90
CA PRO A 355 -12.69 -8.65 -16.94
C PRO A 355 -11.78 -7.81 -16.03
N TYR A 356 -11.12 -8.44 -15.05
CA TYR A 356 -10.24 -7.79 -14.07
C TYR A 356 -8.75 -7.95 -14.40
N PHE A 357 -8.40 -8.82 -15.36
CA PHE A 357 -7.08 -8.94 -15.96
C PHE A 357 -7.24 -9.72 -17.28
N GLN A 358 -7.23 -9.00 -18.40
CA GLN A 358 -7.58 -9.57 -19.72
C GLN A 358 -6.41 -10.30 -20.36
N SER A 359 -5.20 -9.76 -20.21
CA SER A 359 -3.94 -10.24 -20.75
C SER A 359 -2.79 -9.68 -19.91
N ASP A 360 -1.59 -10.20 -20.12
CA ASP A 360 -0.35 -9.60 -19.63
C ASP A 360 -0.23 -8.12 -20.08
N PHE A 361 0.54 -7.34 -19.32
CA PHE A 361 0.74 -5.91 -19.54
C PHE A 361 1.40 -5.61 -20.90
N TYR A 362 2.34 -6.46 -21.31
CA TYR A 362 3.05 -6.36 -22.59
C TYR A 362 2.32 -7.10 -23.72
N SER A 363 2.48 -6.60 -24.94
CA SER A 363 2.00 -7.22 -26.17
C SER A 363 3.06 -7.05 -27.27
N GLY A 364 3.90 -8.06 -27.45
CA GLY A 364 5.07 -7.96 -28.33
C GLY A 364 6.12 -7.00 -27.75
N SER A 365 6.46 -5.94 -28.48
CA SER A 365 7.42 -4.93 -28.05
C SER A 365 6.79 -3.70 -27.39
N GLY A 366 5.47 -3.67 -27.17
CA GLY A 366 4.76 -2.54 -26.57
C GLY A 366 3.77 -2.99 -25.50
N LEU A 367 2.85 -2.10 -25.12
CA LEU A 367 1.77 -2.41 -24.17
C LEU A 367 0.60 -3.12 -24.86
N ASN A 368 -0.21 -3.84 -24.08
CA ASN A 368 -1.53 -4.28 -24.55
C ASN A 368 -2.45 -3.06 -24.82
N ALA A 369 -3.50 -3.26 -25.63
CA ALA A 369 -4.36 -2.17 -26.10
C ALA A 369 -5.19 -1.46 -25.00
N ILE A 370 -5.32 -2.05 -23.81
CA ILE A 370 -5.99 -1.44 -22.65
C ILE A 370 -5.00 -0.56 -21.88
N ALA A 371 -3.76 -1.04 -21.71
CA ALA A 371 -2.69 -0.31 -21.04
C ALA A 371 -2.17 0.88 -21.87
N ALA A 372 -2.13 0.75 -23.20
CA ALA A 372 -1.66 1.78 -24.12
C ALA A 372 -2.45 3.12 -24.09
N GLN A 373 -3.59 3.21 -23.40
CA GLN A 373 -4.40 4.44 -23.33
C GLN A 373 -3.97 5.42 -22.22
N TYR A 374 -3.13 5.01 -21.27
CA TYR A 374 -2.79 5.78 -20.07
C TYR A 374 -1.43 6.49 -20.17
N THR A 375 -1.28 7.63 -19.50
CA THR A 375 0.03 8.26 -19.27
C THR A 375 0.72 7.61 -18.08
N TYR A 376 2.03 7.35 -18.20
CA TYR A 376 2.83 6.65 -17.20
C TYR A 376 3.91 7.53 -16.58
N MET A 377 4.10 7.39 -15.26
CA MET A 377 5.38 7.62 -14.59
C MET A 377 5.90 6.27 -14.13
N ILE A 378 7.15 5.96 -14.46
CA ILE A 378 7.82 4.70 -14.14
C ILE A 378 9.17 5.04 -13.52
N GLY A 379 9.58 4.32 -12.49
CA GLY A 379 10.94 4.46 -11.99
C GLY A 379 11.23 3.61 -10.77
N ASN A 380 12.49 3.68 -10.38
CA ASN A 380 13.11 2.76 -9.44
C ASN A 380 14.05 3.52 -8.49
N VAL A 381 14.57 2.84 -7.49
CA VAL A 381 15.65 3.31 -6.62
C VAL A 381 17.01 2.75 -7.07
N TRP A 382 18.11 3.35 -6.62
CA TRP A 382 19.48 2.94 -6.99
C TRP A 382 19.76 1.44 -6.86
N ALA A 383 19.39 0.82 -5.74
CA ALA A 383 19.88 -0.51 -5.33
C ALA A 383 18.80 -1.59 -5.16
N GLU A 384 17.52 -1.25 -5.36
CA GLU A 384 16.34 -2.12 -5.23
C GLU A 384 16.47 -3.23 -4.16
N MET A 385 16.63 -4.49 -4.57
CA MET A 385 16.83 -5.68 -3.73
C MET A 385 18.15 -6.37 -4.07
N ASP A 386 18.83 -6.94 -3.07
CA ASP A 386 20.14 -7.63 -3.20
C ASP A 386 21.22 -6.81 -3.95
N GLY A 387 21.14 -5.47 -3.85
CA GLY A 387 22.04 -4.55 -4.53
C GLY A 387 23.50 -4.68 -4.10
N ARG A 388 23.84 -5.39 -3.02
CA ARG A 388 25.16 -5.38 -2.41
C ARG A 388 25.50 -3.96 -1.94
N ASN A 389 24.74 -3.41 -1.01
CA ASN A 389 25.05 -2.12 -0.38
C ASN A 389 25.03 -2.20 1.16
N SER A 390 24.93 -1.07 1.87
CA SER A 390 24.86 -1.04 3.33
C SER A 390 23.56 -1.66 3.90
N ALA A 391 22.49 -1.78 3.11
CA ALA A 391 21.25 -2.43 3.52
C ALA A 391 21.39 -3.96 3.53
N ASP A 392 22.05 -4.59 2.55
CA ASP A 392 22.37 -6.03 2.57
C ASP A 392 23.09 -6.41 3.88
N ALA A 393 24.02 -5.57 4.33
CA ALA A 393 24.76 -5.75 5.57
C ALA A 393 23.86 -5.70 6.83
N VAL A 394 22.73 -4.99 6.77
CA VAL A 394 21.70 -4.96 7.82
C VAL A 394 20.76 -6.16 7.68
N LEU A 395 20.24 -6.41 6.47
CA LEU A 395 19.32 -7.50 6.12
C LEU A 395 19.88 -8.87 6.48
N TYR A 396 21.15 -9.11 6.15
CA TYR A 396 21.86 -10.36 6.44
C TYR A 396 22.61 -10.34 7.79
N SER A 397 22.47 -9.28 8.59
CA SER A 397 23.13 -9.10 9.89
C SER A 397 24.66 -9.25 9.85
N ARG A 398 25.29 -8.69 8.81
CA ARG A 398 26.74 -8.67 8.57
C ARG A 398 27.30 -7.25 8.64
N PRO A 399 27.38 -6.61 9.83
CA PRO A 399 27.79 -5.21 9.92
C PRO A 399 29.19 -4.92 9.36
N GLY A 400 30.09 -5.92 9.31
CA GLY A 400 31.41 -5.77 8.68
C GLY A 400 31.39 -5.58 7.16
N ASP A 401 30.27 -5.93 6.50
CA ASP A 401 30.08 -5.78 5.05
C ASP A 401 29.48 -4.39 4.69
N ALA A 402 29.07 -3.60 5.70
CA ALA A 402 28.51 -2.27 5.52
C ALA A 402 29.59 -1.25 5.12
N LYS A 403 29.27 -0.35 4.18
CA LYS A 403 30.20 0.62 3.58
C LYS A 403 31.00 1.41 4.62
N CYS A 404 30.34 1.87 5.68
CA CYS A 404 30.93 2.66 6.78
C CYS A 404 31.95 1.91 7.65
N ASN A 405 31.98 0.57 7.61
CA ASN A 405 32.94 -0.26 8.34
C ASN A 405 34.12 -0.72 7.47
N LEU A 406 34.13 -0.34 6.18
CA LEU A 406 35.22 -0.61 5.24
C LEU A 406 36.12 0.60 5.10
N THR A 407 37.44 0.37 5.07
CA THR A 407 38.40 1.44 4.69
C THR A 407 38.34 1.71 3.20
N ALA A 408 38.70 2.93 2.78
CA ALA A 408 38.77 3.31 1.35
C ALA A 408 39.63 2.33 0.52
N ALA A 409 40.70 1.78 1.09
CA ALA A 409 41.53 0.77 0.43
C ALA A 409 40.81 -0.59 0.25
N GLN A 410 39.90 -0.98 1.14
CA GLN A 410 39.07 -2.17 0.94
C GLN A 410 37.99 -1.93 -0.12
N GLN A 411 37.38 -0.75 -0.12
CA GLN A 411 36.40 -0.32 -1.13
C GLN A 411 37.03 -0.27 -2.53
N GLU A 412 38.20 0.38 -2.68
CA GLU A 412 38.97 0.43 -3.92
C GLU A 412 39.36 -0.98 -4.41
N ASN A 413 39.91 -1.83 -3.52
CA ASN A 413 40.31 -3.19 -3.92
C ASN A 413 39.10 -4.02 -4.40
N ALA A 414 37.95 -3.94 -3.74
CA ALA A 414 36.74 -4.63 -4.16
C ALA A 414 36.20 -4.13 -5.51
N MET A 415 36.27 -2.82 -5.78
CA MET A 415 35.90 -2.28 -7.09
C MET A 415 36.92 -2.61 -8.18
N ARG A 416 38.23 -2.70 -7.86
CA ARG A 416 39.26 -3.20 -8.80
C ARG A 416 39.10 -4.69 -9.11
N GLU A 417 38.65 -5.50 -8.15
CA GLU A 417 38.30 -6.91 -8.36
C GLU A 417 37.04 -7.05 -9.23
N LEU A 418 36.01 -6.24 -8.99
CA LEU A 418 34.76 -6.25 -9.78
C LEU A 418 34.94 -5.76 -11.22
N LEU A 419 35.66 -4.64 -11.42
CA LEU A 419 35.76 -3.95 -12.71
C LEU A 419 36.97 -4.39 -13.54
N GLY A 420 37.99 -5.01 -12.92
CA GLY A 420 39.19 -5.50 -13.59
C GLY A 420 39.89 -4.41 -14.42
N SER A 421 40.04 -4.67 -15.73
CA SER A 421 40.63 -3.72 -16.69
C SER A 421 39.81 -2.44 -16.89
N ASN A 422 38.52 -2.45 -16.54
CA ASN A 422 37.61 -1.34 -16.81
C ASN A 422 37.61 -0.30 -15.68
N TYR A 423 38.35 -0.54 -14.59
CA TYR A 423 38.30 0.29 -13.38
C TYR A 423 38.52 1.78 -13.66
N ASP A 424 39.61 2.15 -14.35
CA ASP A 424 39.95 3.56 -14.56
C ASP A 424 38.91 4.26 -15.49
N GLN A 425 38.29 3.52 -16.41
CA GLN A 425 37.18 4.01 -17.26
C GLN A 425 35.88 4.17 -16.46
N ALA A 426 35.60 3.26 -15.52
CA ALA A 426 34.46 3.36 -14.62
C ALA A 426 34.58 4.58 -13.69
N VAL A 427 35.78 4.91 -13.19
CA VAL A 427 36.02 6.12 -12.39
C VAL A 427 35.58 7.37 -13.17
N GLU A 428 36.00 7.50 -14.43
CA GLU A 428 35.69 8.68 -15.27
C GLU A 428 34.20 8.77 -15.61
N LEU A 429 33.59 7.68 -16.09
CA LEU A 429 32.17 7.67 -16.47
C LEU A 429 31.24 7.83 -15.27
N PHE A 430 31.53 7.17 -14.15
CA PHE A 430 30.70 7.25 -12.95
C PHE A 430 30.74 8.65 -12.33
N ALA A 431 31.92 9.27 -12.25
CA ALA A 431 32.05 10.65 -11.77
C ALA A 431 31.37 11.69 -12.68
N ALA A 432 31.19 11.39 -13.97
CA ALA A 432 30.43 12.21 -14.91
C ALA A 432 28.90 12.00 -14.79
N ALA A 433 28.46 10.74 -14.65
CA ALA A 433 27.05 10.37 -14.52
C ALA A 433 26.45 10.81 -13.17
N TYR A 434 27.18 10.55 -12.09
CA TYR A 434 26.75 10.72 -10.70
C TYR A 434 27.80 11.53 -9.87
N PRO A 435 27.95 12.84 -10.15
CA PRO A 435 29.02 13.64 -9.54
C PRO A 435 28.85 13.75 -8.00
N GLY A 436 29.84 13.23 -7.27
CA GLY A 436 29.85 13.24 -5.80
C GLY A 436 29.46 11.92 -5.13
N HIS A 437 28.97 10.94 -5.90
CA HIS A 437 28.76 9.57 -5.39
C HIS A 437 30.07 8.80 -5.29
N ASP A 438 30.08 7.77 -4.45
CA ASP A 438 31.21 6.88 -4.25
C ASP A 438 31.20 5.78 -5.32
N LEU A 439 32.34 5.53 -5.97
CA LEU A 439 32.48 4.43 -6.93
C LEU A 439 32.14 3.07 -6.30
N TYR A 440 32.29 2.93 -4.98
CA TYR A 440 31.89 1.72 -4.25
C TYR A 440 30.39 1.42 -4.31
N ASP A 441 29.54 2.40 -4.65
CA ASP A 441 28.09 2.21 -4.78
C ASP A 441 27.66 1.76 -6.17
N LEU A 442 28.49 1.95 -7.20
CA LEU A 442 28.24 1.52 -8.59
C LEU A 442 27.94 0.01 -8.69
N ARG A 443 28.53 -0.82 -7.82
CA ARG A 443 28.23 -2.27 -7.74
C ARG A 443 26.75 -2.57 -7.53
N SER A 444 26.02 -1.63 -6.91
CA SER A 444 24.60 -1.72 -6.57
C SER A 444 23.64 -1.05 -7.55
N LEU A 445 24.15 -0.26 -8.50
CA LEU A 445 23.32 0.46 -9.46
C LEU A 445 22.52 -0.52 -10.35
N ILE A 446 21.20 -0.44 -10.32
CA ILE A 446 20.29 -1.22 -11.18
C ILE A 446 20.42 -0.88 -12.68
N SER A 447 20.00 -1.81 -13.54
CA SER A 447 19.97 -1.62 -14.99
C SER A 447 18.54 -1.42 -15.49
N PHE A 448 18.26 -0.30 -16.15
CA PHE A 448 16.99 -0.10 -16.87
C PHE A 448 16.88 -0.98 -18.15
N ALA A 449 17.96 -1.64 -18.57
CA ALA A 449 17.91 -2.64 -19.64
C ALA A 449 17.36 -4.00 -19.16
N ASP A 450 17.45 -4.30 -17.86
CA ASP A 450 16.92 -5.54 -17.27
C ASP A 450 15.40 -5.47 -17.02
N ASP A 451 14.84 -4.27 -16.76
CA ASP A 451 13.39 -4.02 -16.77
C ASP A 451 13.00 -2.99 -17.86
N PRO A 452 12.80 -3.44 -19.11
CA PRO A 452 12.45 -2.57 -20.24
C PRO A 452 11.01 -2.00 -20.18
N MET A 453 10.37 -1.93 -19.01
CA MET A 453 9.00 -1.43 -18.85
C MET A 453 8.83 0.00 -19.38
N THR A 454 9.79 0.90 -19.15
CA THR A 454 9.76 2.27 -19.71
C THR A 454 9.76 2.23 -21.24
N ALA A 455 10.61 1.40 -21.83
CA ALA A 455 10.75 1.25 -23.28
C ALA A 455 9.47 0.64 -23.91
N HIS A 456 8.92 -0.40 -23.30
CA HIS A 456 7.64 -1.00 -23.71
C HIS A 456 6.46 -0.05 -23.56
N ALA A 457 6.44 0.77 -22.51
CA ALA A 457 5.45 1.83 -22.35
C ALA A 457 5.60 2.91 -23.42
N ALA A 458 6.80 3.42 -23.66
CA ALA A 458 7.08 4.48 -24.63
C ALA A 458 6.86 4.05 -26.09
N ALA A 459 6.79 2.74 -26.36
CA ALA A 459 6.41 2.19 -27.67
C ALA A 459 4.89 2.22 -27.95
N SER A 460 4.04 2.59 -26.99
CA SER A 460 2.57 2.51 -27.16
C SER A 460 1.73 3.55 -26.38
N ALA A 461 2.21 4.05 -25.25
CA ALA A 461 1.50 5.03 -24.41
C ALA A 461 1.60 6.47 -24.96
N PRO A 462 0.69 7.40 -24.56
CA PRO A 462 0.71 8.77 -25.05
C PRO A 462 1.91 9.59 -24.54
N ALA A 463 2.37 9.31 -23.31
CA ALA A 463 3.58 9.84 -22.71
C ALA A 463 4.06 8.92 -21.57
N VAL A 464 5.38 8.89 -21.35
CA VAL A 464 6.05 8.14 -20.27
C VAL A 464 7.13 9.02 -19.66
N TYR A 465 7.24 9.01 -18.34
CA TYR A 465 8.26 9.75 -17.59
C TYR A 465 9.06 8.78 -16.72
N GLU A 466 10.37 8.68 -16.97
CA GLU A 466 11.26 7.77 -16.23
C GLU A 466 11.98 8.49 -15.09
N TYR A 467 12.19 7.82 -13.95
CA TYR A 467 13.06 8.31 -12.88
C TYR A 467 13.96 7.24 -12.25
N LEU A 468 15.05 7.71 -11.63
CA LEU A 468 15.88 6.97 -10.69
C LEU A 468 16.05 7.80 -9.41
N VAL A 469 15.74 7.26 -8.23
CA VAL A 469 16.12 7.91 -6.97
C VAL A 469 17.52 7.46 -6.56
N ALA A 470 18.47 8.38 -6.74
CA ALA A 470 19.91 8.15 -6.57
C ALA A 470 20.48 8.68 -5.25
N TYR A 471 19.71 9.47 -4.50
CA TYR A 471 20.11 10.03 -3.21
C TYR A 471 20.73 8.99 -2.26
N THR A 472 21.81 9.38 -1.59
CA THR A 472 22.43 8.58 -0.54
C THR A 472 21.90 9.02 0.81
N LEU A 473 21.18 8.14 1.50
CA LEU A 473 20.75 8.36 2.88
C LEU A 473 21.98 8.46 3.80
N PRO A 474 22.02 9.41 4.75
CA PRO A 474 23.08 9.46 5.78
C PRO A 474 23.03 8.25 6.73
N TYR A 475 21.90 7.51 6.73
CA TYR A 475 21.73 6.29 7.50
C TYR A 475 22.82 5.25 7.22
N PHE A 476 23.24 4.53 8.27
CA PHE A 476 24.40 3.63 8.27
C PHE A 476 25.68 4.22 7.65
N GLY A 477 25.86 5.55 7.71
CA GLY A 477 27.09 6.23 7.26
C GLY A 477 27.24 6.30 5.75
N GLY A 478 26.13 6.39 5.02
CA GLY A 478 26.07 6.39 3.57
C GLY A 478 25.48 5.08 3.04
N MET A 479 24.22 5.16 2.61
CA MET A 479 23.47 4.05 2.02
C MET A 479 22.66 4.56 0.82
N THR A 480 22.90 3.98 -0.36
CA THR A 480 22.07 4.25 -1.55
C THR A 480 20.63 3.78 -1.35
N MET A 481 19.66 4.47 -1.98
CA MET A 481 18.25 4.10 -1.87
C MET A 481 18.01 2.62 -2.23
N THR A 482 17.32 1.91 -1.33
CA THR A 482 16.85 0.53 -1.49
C THR A 482 15.33 0.47 -1.60
N HIS A 483 14.80 -0.70 -1.96
CA HIS A 483 13.38 -0.89 -2.23
C HIS A 483 12.47 -0.26 -1.16
N THR A 484 11.47 0.51 -1.61
CA THR A 484 10.49 1.25 -0.77
C THR A 484 11.04 2.49 -0.03
N SER A 485 12.35 2.75 0.00
CA SER A 485 12.92 3.90 0.74
C SER A 485 12.56 5.28 0.16
N ASP A 486 12.13 5.36 -1.09
CA ASP A 486 11.71 6.59 -1.77
C ASP A 486 10.27 7.03 -1.44
N ILE A 487 9.39 6.12 -0.98
CA ILE A 487 7.98 6.44 -0.70
C ILE A 487 7.80 7.53 0.37
N GLY A 488 8.70 7.60 1.35
CA GLY A 488 8.72 8.71 2.31
C GLY A 488 8.89 10.08 1.64
N PHE A 489 9.62 10.14 0.53
CA PHE A 489 9.85 11.36 -0.24
C PHE A 489 8.67 11.68 -1.17
N TRP A 490 8.06 10.66 -1.79
CA TRP A 490 6.85 10.79 -2.60
C TRP A 490 5.66 11.34 -1.82
N PHE A 491 5.46 10.91 -0.57
CA PHE A 491 4.31 11.31 0.25
C PHE A 491 4.60 12.44 1.26
N HIS A 492 5.78 13.09 1.17
CA HIS A 492 6.25 14.15 2.09
C HIS A 492 6.31 13.70 3.57
N SER A 493 6.48 12.40 3.80
CA SER A 493 6.37 11.73 5.09
C SER A 493 7.72 11.28 5.69
N VAL A 494 8.86 11.77 5.16
CA VAL A 494 10.21 11.44 5.66
C VAL A 494 10.40 11.68 7.17
N ASP A 495 9.72 12.67 7.73
CA ASP A 495 9.75 13.00 9.17
C ASP A 495 9.04 11.95 10.06
N THR A 496 8.36 10.96 9.46
CA THR A 496 7.90 9.76 10.19
C THR A 496 9.04 8.78 10.51
N VAL A 497 10.18 8.91 9.82
CA VAL A 497 11.37 8.05 9.93
C VAL A 497 12.67 8.87 10.05
N PRO A 498 12.74 9.87 10.96
CA PRO A 498 13.75 10.94 10.91
C PRO A 498 15.18 10.43 11.11
N TYR A 499 15.37 9.24 11.68
CA TYR A 499 16.67 8.60 11.82
C TYR A 499 17.30 8.16 10.47
N GLN A 500 16.53 8.05 9.39
CA GLN A 500 17.07 7.75 8.06
C GLN A 500 17.71 8.98 7.40
N ILE A 501 17.24 10.18 7.73
CA ILE A 501 17.68 11.48 7.15
C ILE A 501 18.55 12.30 8.11
N ALA A 502 18.76 11.81 9.34
CA ALA A 502 19.47 12.53 10.40
C ALA A 502 20.91 12.90 9.99
N GLY A 503 21.26 14.18 10.08
CA GLY A 503 22.54 14.74 9.65
C GLY A 503 22.60 15.23 8.20
N ASP A 504 21.56 15.01 7.38
CA ASP A 504 21.40 15.64 6.05
C ASP A 504 19.94 16.08 5.79
N GLU A 505 19.24 16.49 6.86
CA GLU A 505 17.80 16.77 6.84
C GLU A 505 17.42 17.81 5.79
N ALA A 506 18.24 18.85 5.62
CA ALA A 506 17.98 19.93 4.67
C ALA A 506 17.97 19.47 3.20
N ASN A 507 18.83 18.53 2.82
CA ASN A 507 18.82 17.94 1.49
C ASN A 507 17.68 16.93 1.33
N ALA A 508 17.39 16.13 2.37
CA ALA A 508 16.27 15.18 2.35
C ALA A 508 14.91 15.88 2.21
N HIS A 509 14.69 16.98 2.95
CA HIS A 509 13.50 17.82 2.83
C HIS A 509 13.43 18.50 1.46
N HIS A 510 14.54 19.03 0.93
CA HIS A 510 14.55 19.62 -0.41
C HIS A 510 14.24 18.59 -1.52
N LEU A 511 14.74 17.37 -1.37
CA LEU A 511 14.45 16.27 -2.29
C LEU A 511 12.98 15.85 -2.21
N SER A 512 12.42 15.71 -1.00
CA SER A 512 11.00 15.39 -0.83
C SER A 512 10.09 16.52 -1.36
N ASP A 513 10.49 17.79 -1.19
CA ASP A 513 9.82 18.94 -1.82
C ASP A 513 9.77 18.80 -3.35
N GLN A 514 10.87 18.40 -3.99
CA GLN A 514 10.92 18.19 -5.45
C GLN A 514 10.06 17.00 -5.89
N ILE A 515 10.23 15.84 -5.23
CA ILE A 515 9.56 14.57 -5.57
C ILE A 515 8.04 14.68 -5.37
N ALA A 516 7.57 15.16 -4.21
CA ALA A 516 6.15 15.31 -3.92
C ALA A 516 5.46 16.34 -4.84
N ARG A 517 6.16 17.43 -5.21
CA ARG A 517 5.63 18.40 -6.20
C ARG A 517 5.55 17.83 -7.60
N ALA A 518 6.52 17.01 -8.01
CA ALA A 518 6.49 16.34 -9.32
C ALA A 518 5.32 15.34 -9.40
N LEU A 519 5.06 14.58 -8.33
CA LEU A 519 3.89 13.70 -8.23
C LEU A 519 2.57 14.48 -8.23
N ALA A 520 2.47 15.60 -7.51
CA ALA A 520 1.28 16.45 -7.53
C ALA A 520 1.02 17.08 -8.91
N ALA A 521 2.07 17.55 -9.59
CA ALA A 521 2.00 18.05 -10.96
C ALA A 521 1.52 16.95 -11.92
N PHE A 522 2.12 15.76 -11.85
CA PHE A 522 1.68 14.60 -12.62
C PHE A 522 0.22 14.24 -12.36
N CYS A 523 -0.21 14.21 -11.09
CA CYS A 523 -1.60 13.96 -10.72
C CYS A 523 -2.54 14.99 -11.35
N ALA A 524 -2.15 16.28 -11.35
CA ALA A 524 -2.94 17.36 -11.93
C ALA A 524 -3.04 17.31 -13.46
N THR A 525 -1.91 17.18 -14.17
CA THR A 525 -1.81 17.46 -15.62
C THR A 525 -1.42 16.24 -16.48
N GLY A 526 -0.65 15.31 -15.91
CA GLY A 526 0.04 14.25 -16.66
C GLY A 526 1.48 14.59 -17.06
N ASP A 527 1.96 15.77 -16.68
CA ASP A 527 3.35 16.22 -16.80
C ASP A 527 3.90 16.47 -15.38
N PRO A 528 4.97 15.78 -14.95
CA PRO A 528 5.55 15.96 -13.63
C PRO A 528 6.46 17.20 -13.52
N SER A 529 6.63 17.97 -14.59
CA SER A 529 7.44 19.19 -14.59
C SER A 529 6.86 20.25 -13.66
N THR A 530 7.75 20.98 -12.99
CA THR A 530 7.42 22.07 -12.05
C THR A 530 8.27 23.31 -12.36
N PRO A 531 7.93 24.51 -11.84
CA PRO A 531 8.76 25.71 -11.99
C PRO A 531 10.20 25.59 -11.44
N ALA A 532 10.50 24.53 -10.67
CA ALA A 532 11.82 24.24 -10.11
C ALA A 532 12.48 22.96 -10.68
N LEU A 533 11.79 22.21 -11.56
CA LEU A 533 12.24 20.91 -12.05
C LEU A 533 11.65 20.65 -13.46
N SER A 534 12.50 20.66 -14.49
CA SER A 534 12.10 20.26 -15.85
C SER A 534 12.27 18.76 -16.02
N TRP A 535 11.26 18.05 -16.50
CA TRP A 535 11.30 16.60 -16.70
C TRP A 535 10.79 16.27 -18.11
N ASP A 536 11.72 16.05 -19.05
CA ASP A 536 11.37 15.65 -20.40
C ASP A 536 10.76 14.22 -20.40
N PRO A 537 9.74 13.93 -21.23
CA PRO A 537 9.23 12.56 -21.37
C PRO A 537 10.27 11.65 -22.03
N TYR A 538 10.31 10.39 -21.59
CA TYR A 538 11.15 9.34 -22.16
C TYR A 538 10.66 8.95 -23.56
N THR A 539 11.59 8.78 -24.51
CA THR A 539 11.31 8.20 -25.83
C THR A 539 12.44 7.26 -26.27
N MET A 540 12.13 6.27 -27.11
CA MET A 540 13.14 5.35 -27.67
C MET A 540 14.20 6.03 -28.56
N GLN A 541 13.98 7.28 -28.98
CA GLN A 541 14.88 8.07 -29.83
C GLN A 541 15.66 9.14 -29.06
N ALA A 542 15.19 9.49 -27.87
CA ALA A 542 15.83 10.39 -26.91
C ALA A 542 15.40 9.92 -25.50
N PRO A 543 16.11 8.95 -24.91
CA PRO A 543 15.77 8.43 -23.61
C PRO A 543 16.09 9.49 -22.54
N ARG A 544 15.20 9.59 -21.55
CA ARG A 544 15.21 10.68 -20.56
C ARG A 544 14.82 10.14 -19.19
N THR A 545 15.76 10.22 -18.25
CA THR A 545 15.59 9.78 -16.87
C THR A 545 15.73 10.97 -15.93
N MET A 546 14.77 11.18 -15.04
CA MET A 546 14.90 12.09 -13.91
C MET A 546 15.74 11.42 -12.82
N VAL A 547 16.98 11.87 -12.65
CA VAL A 547 17.82 11.44 -11.52
C VAL A 547 17.47 12.32 -10.33
N PHE A 548 16.82 11.76 -9.33
CA PHE A 548 16.42 12.41 -8.08
C PHE A 548 17.52 12.27 -7.02
N ASP A 549 18.06 13.40 -6.56
CA ASP A 549 19.26 13.48 -5.71
C ASP A 549 19.32 14.87 -5.04
N THR A 550 20.34 15.12 -4.21
CA THR A 550 20.73 16.45 -3.69
C THR A 550 20.77 17.56 -4.77
N ARG A 551 20.91 17.17 -6.05
CA ARG A 551 20.75 18.02 -7.24
C ARG A 551 19.96 17.30 -8.35
N SER A 552 18.67 17.09 -8.11
CA SER A 552 17.79 16.43 -9.09
C SER A 552 17.85 17.06 -10.48
N SER A 553 17.92 16.22 -11.52
CA SER A 553 17.99 16.67 -12.92
C SER A 553 17.54 15.60 -13.90
N CYS A 554 16.80 16.01 -14.95
CA CYS A 554 16.52 15.17 -16.11
C CYS A 554 17.77 15.08 -17.00
N LYS A 555 18.18 13.86 -17.34
CA LYS A 555 19.41 13.56 -18.09
C LYS A 555 19.12 12.59 -19.25
N ASP A 556 20.05 12.51 -20.19
CA ASP A 556 20.03 11.54 -21.29
C ASP A 556 20.43 10.15 -20.78
N SER A 557 19.55 9.15 -20.83
CA SER A 557 19.73 7.88 -20.09
C SER A 557 20.97 7.07 -20.48
N SER A 558 21.61 7.39 -21.61
CA SER A 558 22.76 6.64 -22.15
C SER A 558 24.04 6.67 -21.29
N PHE A 559 24.07 7.43 -20.18
CA PHE A 559 25.14 7.29 -19.18
C PHE A 559 25.06 5.97 -18.40
N ASP A 560 23.85 5.44 -18.12
CA ASP A 560 23.71 4.17 -17.40
C ASP A 560 24.04 2.99 -18.31
N ASP A 561 23.65 3.01 -19.60
CA ASP A 561 24.02 1.99 -20.59
C ASP A 561 25.54 1.73 -20.62
N ALA A 562 26.33 2.81 -20.58
CA ALA A 562 27.79 2.75 -20.58
C ALA A 562 28.36 2.18 -19.25
N LEU A 563 27.70 2.43 -18.13
CA LEU A 563 28.08 1.89 -16.81
C LEU A 563 27.73 0.40 -16.68
N GLN A 564 26.54 -0.02 -17.13
CA GLN A 564 26.11 -1.43 -17.10
C GLN A 564 26.96 -2.29 -18.05
N THR A 565 27.27 -1.78 -19.26
CA THR A 565 28.23 -2.41 -20.18
C THR A 565 29.59 -2.68 -19.52
N ILE A 566 30.06 -1.76 -18.67
CA ILE A 566 31.33 -1.88 -17.94
C ILE A 566 31.26 -2.86 -16.76
N LEU A 567 30.10 -2.96 -16.10
CA LEU A 567 29.78 -3.97 -15.10
C LEU A 567 29.56 -5.38 -15.69
N GLY A 568 29.49 -5.50 -17.02
CA GLY A 568 29.23 -6.76 -17.71
C GLY A 568 27.78 -7.23 -17.59
N ARG A 569 26.84 -6.28 -17.52
CA ARG A 569 25.40 -6.50 -17.55
C ARG A 569 24.85 -6.02 -18.90
#